data_AF-A0A8X6TW94-F1
#
_entry.id   AF-A0A8X6TW94-F1
#
_cell.length_a   1.000
_cell.length_b   1.000
_cell.length_c   1.000
_cell.angle_alpha   90.00
_cell.angle_beta   90.00
_cell.angle_gamma   90.00
#
_symmetry.space_group_name_H-M   'P 1'
#
loop_
_entity.id
_entity.type
_entity.pdbx_description
1 polymer ?
#
loop_
_entity_poly.entity_id
_entity_poly.type
_entity_poly.pdbx_seq_one_letter_code
_entity_poly.pdbx_strand_id
1 'polypeptide(L)'
;MTDVVKTARDLGATTFVDYLNEAGLTERLTTPGEAITLFAPTNEAFQQLSPSDQESLRVSLLESESPFLLHHVVSGRKLHSKDFRGEQEVETLNRGAKLRINKYNHGMTTVNCAPMVRKDQQATNGIVHLIDRVLVPPPANGAPSLPEALFSDGRFRELSRMMLQSNYVNELRRGGPYTVLAPDDEAFQSISNQEMQRITGDPDARLALLKHHIIPHTVCLPAVIDTHKMKAVDGERLQLACNQSGVYVEDAKVAKDQIVAQNGVISVISKVLIPDRARSVMSLLGRRPEQVSTFNRLLKKSGVESYLTKPNITVTVFAPSNFAFNQMPEEEFSLLDEDQKKLEELMKHHVVVGRVKTESISDDQKVDSVDGQNALRLKVYRNEVGVESAILEDQDIEGQNGVIHIINRVLTPPSHSIMELLQSKEEYSTMADAIHHVQEFEPHFLSSVSNHSFTMFAPTNDAFEKLGKDNLHSLMKNRKKLKKMVQNHVVDNMFATGSIHTKLQYNVQTEYQTVKVHKEKDGLMVNSAHVIEPDVVTRDGIVHCIDEVLVPERRRRKS
;
A
#
# COMPACT_ATOMS: atom_id res chain seq x y z
N MET A 1 22.62 -0.37 53.61
CA MET A 1 21.94 0.42 52.56
C MET A 1 22.11 1.88 52.89
N THR A 2 22.32 2.70 51.88
CA THR A 2 22.56 4.15 51.98
C THR A 2 21.41 4.92 51.34
N ASP A 3 21.33 6.23 51.55
CA ASP A 3 20.33 7.07 50.87
C ASP A 3 20.57 7.15 49.35
N VAL A 4 19.62 7.74 48.61
CA VAL A 4 19.68 7.83 47.14
C VAL A 4 20.89 8.60 46.62
N VAL A 5 21.36 9.64 47.33
CA VAL A 5 22.50 10.46 46.88
C VAL A 5 23.79 9.68 47.01
N LYS A 6 24.01 9.05 48.16
CA LYS A 6 25.18 8.19 48.37
C LYS A 6 25.15 6.95 47.46
N THR A 7 23.97 6.36 47.25
CA THR A 7 23.80 5.24 46.32
C THR A 7 24.16 5.64 44.88
N ALA A 8 23.74 6.82 44.41
CA ALA A 8 24.14 7.34 43.10
C ALA A 8 25.66 7.56 43.00
N ARG A 9 26.29 8.09 44.06
CA ARG A 9 27.75 8.25 44.11
C ARG A 9 28.48 6.90 44.03
N ASP A 10 28.03 5.91 44.80
CA ASP A 10 28.60 4.56 44.83
C ASP A 10 28.45 3.83 43.48
N LEU A 11 27.45 4.20 42.67
CA LEU A 11 27.26 3.71 41.31
C LEU A 11 28.14 4.40 40.26
N GLY A 12 28.90 5.44 40.65
CA GLY A 12 29.80 6.18 39.78
C GLY A 12 29.25 7.49 39.22
N ALA A 13 28.04 7.92 39.60
CA ALA A 13 27.46 9.22 39.19
C ALA A 13 28.02 10.39 40.03
N THR A 14 29.34 10.48 40.17
CA THR A 14 30.00 11.43 41.08
C THR A 14 29.74 12.88 40.65
N THR A 15 29.83 13.19 39.35
CA THR A 15 29.61 14.55 38.82
C THR A 15 28.20 15.04 39.12
N PHE A 16 27.19 14.19 38.92
CA PHE A 16 25.82 14.55 39.25
C PHE A 16 25.62 14.79 40.75
N VAL A 17 26.23 13.96 41.60
CA VAL A 17 26.17 14.15 43.06
C VAL A 17 26.89 15.42 43.50
N ASP A 18 27.99 15.78 42.86
CA ASP A 18 28.70 17.03 43.14
C ASP A 18 27.80 18.24 42.80
N TYR A 19 27.11 18.21 41.66
CA TYR A 19 26.10 19.23 41.33
C TYR A 19 24.92 19.28 42.31
N LEU A 20 24.44 18.13 42.80
CA LEU A 20 23.40 18.09 43.85
C LEU A 20 23.89 18.75 45.15
N ASN A 21 25.16 18.59 45.50
CA ASN A 21 25.75 19.23 46.68
C ASN A 21 25.91 20.74 46.47
N GLU A 22 26.43 21.16 45.31
CA GLU A 22 26.62 22.57 44.96
C GLU A 22 25.29 23.34 44.94
N ALA A 23 24.23 22.73 44.43
CA ALA A 23 22.88 23.30 44.40
C ALA A 23 22.13 23.19 45.74
N GLY A 24 22.74 22.61 46.79
CA GLY A 24 22.11 22.43 48.11
C GLY A 24 20.93 21.44 48.12
N LEU A 25 20.79 20.59 47.11
CA LEU A 25 19.66 19.65 46.98
C LEU A 25 19.86 18.36 47.78
N THR A 26 21.09 18.07 48.24
CA THR A 26 21.40 16.83 48.97
C THR A 26 20.59 16.67 50.25
N GLU A 27 20.40 17.73 51.05
CA GLU A 27 19.59 17.66 52.28
C GLU A 27 18.13 17.32 51.95
N ARG A 28 17.56 17.97 50.94
CA ARG A 28 16.19 17.70 50.46
C ARG A 28 16.01 16.25 50.01
N LEU A 29 16.99 15.70 49.29
CA LEU A 29 16.92 14.33 48.77
C LEU A 29 17.28 13.25 49.80
N THR A 30 17.80 13.62 50.97
CA THR A 30 18.15 12.69 52.05
C THR A 30 17.22 12.79 53.25
N THR A 31 16.45 13.88 53.35
CA THR A 31 15.47 14.11 54.43
C THR A 31 14.47 12.94 54.48
N PRO A 32 14.26 12.32 55.66
CA PRO A 32 13.26 11.28 55.83
C PRO A 32 11.87 11.77 55.44
N GLY A 33 11.17 11.02 54.58
CA GLY A 33 9.87 11.44 54.06
C GLY A 33 9.41 10.58 52.89
N GLU A 34 9.00 11.24 51.80
CA GLU A 34 8.53 10.59 50.59
C GLU A 34 9.62 9.74 49.92
N ALA A 35 9.21 8.62 49.33
CA ALA A 35 10.12 7.79 48.55
C ALA A 35 10.59 8.51 47.28
N ILE A 36 11.89 8.44 47.00
CA ILE A 36 12.50 9.07 45.82
C ILE A 36 12.84 8.03 44.77
N THR A 37 12.56 8.33 43.50
CA THR A 37 13.20 7.70 42.36
C THR A 37 14.15 8.70 41.73
N LEU A 38 15.45 8.35 41.69
CA LEU A 38 16.51 9.20 41.15
C LEU A 38 17.03 8.61 39.83
N PHE A 39 16.93 9.35 38.74
CA PHE A 39 17.54 9.01 37.46
C PHE A 39 18.91 9.71 37.39
N ALA A 40 19.97 9.04 37.83
CA ALA A 40 21.29 9.64 37.94
C ALA A 40 22.09 9.49 36.62
N PRO A 41 22.49 10.59 35.95
CA PRO A 41 23.35 10.50 34.78
C PRO A 41 24.76 10.01 35.15
N THR A 42 25.36 9.22 34.26
CA THR A 42 26.79 8.89 34.30
C THR A 42 27.66 10.13 34.13
N ASN A 43 28.94 10.07 34.51
CA ASN A 43 29.86 11.18 34.31
C ASN A 43 30.08 11.46 32.81
N GLU A 44 30.10 10.39 31.99
CA GLU A 44 30.22 10.46 30.53
C GLU A 44 29.00 11.12 29.89
N ALA A 45 27.82 11.07 30.52
CA ALA A 45 26.61 11.73 30.03
C ALA A 45 26.78 13.26 29.96
N PHE A 46 27.47 13.87 30.92
CA PHE A 46 27.70 15.32 30.95
C PHE A 46 28.64 15.79 29.84
N GLN A 47 29.55 14.93 29.39
CA GLN A 47 30.46 15.22 28.27
C GLN A 47 29.73 15.27 26.92
N GLN A 48 28.52 14.70 26.85
CA GLN A 48 27.69 14.65 25.64
C GLN A 48 26.72 15.82 25.52
N LEU A 49 26.66 16.71 26.52
CA LEU A 49 25.79 17.89 26.47
C LEU A 49 26.22 18.84 25.35
N SER A 50 25.24 19.39 24.62
CA SER A 50 25.50 20.44 23.65
C SER A 50 26.01 21.71 24.37
N PRO A 51 26.73 22.62 23.69
CA PRO A 51 27.16 23.88 24.30
C PRO A 51 26.01 24.70 24.91
N SER A 52 24.82 24.66 24.28
CA SER A 52 23.61 25.33 24.78
C SER A 52 23.06 24.67 26.04
N ASP A 53 23.09 23.34 26.12
CA ASP A 53 22.61 22.61 27.30
C ASP A 53 23.62 22.71 28.46
N GLN A 54 24.91 22.76 28.16
CA GLN A 54 25.96 23.04 29.16
C GLN A 54 25.75 24.41 29.79
N GLU A 55 25.46 25.44 28.98
CA GLU A 55 25.16 26.77 29.51
C GLU A 55 23.85 26.78 30.30
N SER A 56 22.82 26.10 29.82
CA SER A 56 21.54 25.95 30.54
C SER A 56 21.71 25.27 31.90
N LEU A 57 22.53 24.21 31.96
CA LEU A 57 22.92 23.56 33.21
C LEU A 57 23.65 24.53 34.12
N ARG A 58 24.68 25.23 33.61
CA ARG A 58 25.48 26.20 34.39
C ARG A 58 24.62 27.29 35.01
N VAL A 59 23.67 27.84 34.25
CA VAL A 59 22.70 28.83 34.75
C VAL A 59 21.79 28.20 35.80
N SER A 60 21.26 27.01 35.55
CA SER A 60 20.36 26.32 36.47
C SER A 60 21.00 25.97 37.81
N LEU A 61 22.30 25.70 37.86
CA LEU A 61 23.02 25.38 39.10
C LEU A 61 23.16 26.58 40.05
N LEU A 62 22.92 27.81 39.57
CA LEU A 62 22.90 29.00 40.43
C LEU A 62 21.60 29.14 41.23
N GLU A 63 20.59 28.33 40.93
CA GLU A 63 19.29 28.34 41.60
C GLU A 63 19.25 27.29 42.73
N SER A 64 18.68 27.66 43.89
CA SER A 64 18.55 26.77 45.05
C SER A 64 17.60 25.57 44.83
N GLU A 65 16.80 25.61 43.76
CA GLU A 65 15.94 24.53 43.30
C GLU A 65 16.21 24.24 41.82
N SER A 66 17.49 24.05 41.44
CA SER A 66 17.92 23.81 40.06
C SER A 66 16.92 22.95 39.26
N PRO A 67 16.16 23.54 38.31
CA PRO A 67 15.18 22.83 37.50
C PRO A 67 15.80 21.64 36.75
N PHE A 68 17.06 21.78 36.37
CA PHE A 68 17.83 20.78 35.66
C PHE A 68 18.09 19.54 36.53
N LEU A 69 18.53 19.74 37.77
CA LEU A 69 18.73 18.63 38.71
C LEU A 69 17.40 18.02 39.16
N LEU A 70 16.39 18.85 39.46
CA LEU A 70 15.07 18.38 39.88
C LEU A 70 14.32 17.60 38.78
N HIS A 71 14.65 17.83 37.51
CA HIS A 71 14.08 17.06 36.40
C HIS A 71 14.48 15.58 36.41
N HIS A 72 15.56 15.23 37.11
CA HIS A 72 16.03 13.86 37.27
C HIS A 72 15.40 13.14 38.47
N VAL A 73 14.49 13.80 39.21
CA VAL A 73 13.95 13.31 40.47
C VAL A 73 12.43 13.15 40.37
N VAL A 74 11.93 11.99 40.77
CA VAL A 74 10.49 11.72 40.97
C VAL A 74 10.27 11.45 42.45
N SER A 75 9.34 12.17 43.09
CA SER A 75 8.98 11.96 44.50
C SER A 75 7.69 11.15 44.68
N GLY A 76 7.42 10.73 45.92
CA GLY A 76 6.21 10.01 46.32
C GLY A 76 6.17 8.53 45.93
N ARG A 77 7.15 7.99 45.19
CA ARG A 77 7.14 6.60 44.72
C ARG A 77 8.52 6.05 44.34
N LYS A 78 8.71 4.75 44.56
CA LYS A 78 9.81 3.95 44.01
C LYS A 78 9.36 3.33 42.69
N LEU A 79 9.87 3.81 41.57
CA LEU A 79 9.54 3.25 40.27
C LEU A 79 10.49 2.08 39.99
N HIS A 80 9.98 0.86 40.05
CA HIS A 80 10.77 -0.33 39.71
C HIS A 80 10.70 -0.65 38.22
N SER A 81 11.79 -1.16 37.64
CA SER A 81 11.86 -1.42 36.20
C SER A 81 10.94 -2.54 35.71
N LYS A 82 10.54 -3.43 36.63
CA LYS A 82 9.50 -4.43 36.38
C LYS A 82 8.14 -3.79 36.07
N ASP A 83 7.86 -2.62 36.65
CA ASP A 83 6.58 -1.89 36.53
C ASP A 83 6.59 -0.88 35.37
N PHE A 84 7.73 -0.68 34.71
CA PHE A 84 7.82 0.19 33.54
C PHE A 84 6.98 -0.33 32.38
N ARG A 85 6.26 0.59 31.74
CA ARG A 85 5.47 0.35 30.53
C ARG A 85 5.97 1.25 29.40
N GLY A 86 5.62 0.90 28.16
CA GLY A 86 5.81 1.80 27.03
C GLY A 86 4.98 3.08 27.21
N GLU A 87 5.55 4.21 26.81
CA GLU A 87 4.94 5.55 26.85
C GLU A 87 4.48 6.01 28.24
N GLN A 88 5.08 5.48 29.31
CA GLN A 88 4.71 5.83 30.68
C GLN A 88 5.20 7.23 31.03
N GLU A 89 4.28 8.14 31.36
CA GLU A 89 4.64 9.47 31.87
C GLU A 89 4.69 9.52 33.40
N VAL A 90 5.71 10.19 33.95
CA VAL A 90 5.87 10.43 35.38
C VAL A 90 6.25 11.88 35.64
N GLU A 91 5.58 12.51 36.60
CA GLU A 91 5.90 13.88 37.02
C GLU A 91 7.22 13.91 37.82
N THR A 92 8.01 14.95 37.57
CA THR A 92 9.29 15.20 38.26
C THR A 92 9.12 16.22 39.37
N LEU A 93 10.15 16.39 40.20
CA LEU A 93 10.20 17.50 41.16
C LEU A 93 10.39 18.86 40.49
N ASN A 94 10.81 18.90 39.22
CA ASN A 94 10.75 20.12 38.42
C ASN A 94 9.28 20.37 38.03
N ARG A 95 8.67 21.40 38.60
CA ARG A 95 7.23 21.64 38.55
C ARG A 95 6.70 21.69 37.12
N GLY A 96 5.70 20.86 36.83
CA GLY A 96 5.08 20.78 35.50
C GLY A 96 5.86 19.97 34.47
N ALA A 97 7.11 19.57 34.76
CA ALA A 97 7.90 18.73 33.88
C ALA A 97 7.66 17.24 34.14
N LYS A 98 7.56 16.48 33.05
CA LYS A 98 7.35 15.04 33.05
C LYS A 98 8.51 14.31 32.38
N LEU A 99 8.75 13.07 32.79
CA LEU A 99 9.60 12.12 32.10
C LEU A 99 8.73 11.07 31.41
N ARG A 100 9.15 10.67 30.22
CA ARG A 100 8.57 9.57 29.45
C ARG A 100 9.48 8.36 29.53
N ILE A 101 8.99 7.29 30.13
CA ILE A 101 9.68 6.01 30.26
C ILE A 101 9.17 5.08 29.15
N ASN A 102 10.10 4.42 28.48
CA ASN A 102 9.80 3.41 27.47
C ASN A 102 10.47 2.08 27.83
N LYS A 103 9.77 0.98 27.59
CA LYS A 103 10.27 -0.39 27.75
C LYS A 103 10.10 -1.15 26.44
N TYR A 104 11.21 -1.66 25.92
CA TYR A 104 11.27 -2.35 24.64
C TYR A 104 11.27 -3.87 24.83
N ASN A 105 10.87 -4.61 23.78
CA ASN A 105 10.73 -6.08 23.84
C ASN A 105 12.05 -6.80 24.16
N HIS A 106 13.19 -6.22 23.77
CA HIS A 106 14.53 -6.74 24.09
C HIS A 106 15.01 -6.40 25.51
N GLY A 107 14.17 -5.75 26.32
CA GLY A 107 14.45 -5.48 27.74
C GLY A 107 15.17 -4.16 28.01
N MET A 108 15.60 -3.43 26.97
CA MET A 108 16.07 -2.06 27.14
C MET A 108 14.93 -1.18 27.65
N THR A 109 15.30 -0.24 28.50
CA THR A 109 14.39 0.78 29.03
C THR A 109 15.07 2.12 28.92
N THR A 110 14.32 3.12 28.49
CA THR A 110 14.81 4.49 28.33
C THR A 110 13.92 5.45 29.12
N VAL A 111 14.48 6.60 29.51
CA VAL A 111 13.76 7.73 30.10
C VAL A 111 14.09 8.99 29.30
N ASN A 112 13.10 9.63 28.67
CA ASN A 112 13.30 10.66 27.63
C ASN A 112 14.36 10.26 26.58
N CYS A 113 14.32 9.00 26.14
CA CYS A 113 15.31 8.40 25.24
C CYS A 113 16.76 8.30 25.75
N ALA A 114 17.00 8.50 27.04
CA ALA A 114 18.24 8.11 27.72
C ALA A 114 18.18 6.64 28.18
N PRO A 115 18.98 5.73 27.62
CA PRO A 115 19.17 4.38 28.15
C PRO A 115 19.48 4.32 29.64
N MET A 116 18.79 3.41 30.32
CA MET A 116 19.09 3.05 31.69
C MET A 116 20.18 1.98 31.75
N VAL A 117 21.39 2.39 32.14
CA VAL A 117 22.58 1.55 32.24
C VAL A 117 22.50 0.58 33.42
N ARG A 118 22.05 1.06 34.58
CA ARG A 118 21.80 0.25 35.78
C ARG A 118 20.45 0.59 36.36
N LYS A 119 19.67 -0.44 36.71
CA LYS A 119 18.29 -0.29 37.16
C LYS A 119 18.11 -0.81 38.57
N ASP A 120 17.08 -0.31 39.22
CA ASP A 120 16.56 -0.83 40.49
C ASP A 120 17.55 -0.84 41.67
N GLN A 121 18.43 0.15 41.75
CA GLN A 121 19.41 0.22 42.83
C GLN A 121 18.74 0.73 44.11
N GLN A 122 18.58 -0.16 45.09
CA GLN A 122 17.82 0.14 46.29
C GLN A 122 18.59 1.07 47.25
N ALA A 123 17.92 2.13 47.68
CA ALA A 123 18.37 3.04 48.71
C ALA A 123 17.41 3.02 49.92
N THR A 124 17.87 3.48 51.08
CA THR A 124 17.07 3.53 52.31
C THR A 124 15.80 4.38 52.13
N ASN A 125 15.89 5.49 51.41
CA ASN A 125 14.79 6.43 51.16
C ASN A 125 14.28 6.42 49.71
N GLY A 126 14.67 5.44 48.88
CA GLY A 126 14.31 5.48 47.47
C GLY A 126 14.87 4.37 46.59
N ILE A 127 15.00 4.68 45.31
CA ILE A 127 15.60 3.83 44.27
C ILE A 127 16.38 4.70 43.29
N VAL A 128 17.50 4.20 42.79
CA VAL A 128 18.35 4.89 41.81
C VAL A 128 18.39 4.08 40.51
N HIS A 129 18.24 4.78 39.38
CA HIS A 129 18.48 4.27 38.04
C HIS A 129 19.60 5.09 37.41
N LEU A 130 20.68 4.44 37.01
CA LEU A 130 21.81 5.08 36.33
C LEU A 130 21.49 5.20 34.84
N ILE A 131 21.64 6.39 34.26
CA ILE A 131 21.31 6.68 32.85
C ILE A 131 22.52 7.22 32.08
N ASP A 132 22.56 6.98 30.77
CA ASP A 132 23.71 7.32 29.90
C ASP A 132 23.65 8.73 29.29
N ARG A 133 22.55 9.46 29.50
CA ARG A 133 22.35 10.84 29.06
C ARG A 133 21.80 11.70 30.18
N VAL A 134 22.10 12.98 30.09
CA VAL A 134 21.54 14.00 30.96
C VAL A 134 20.14 14.37 30.46
N LEU A 135 19.15 14.39 31.36
CA LEU A 135 17.78 14.77 31.05
C LEU A 135 17.67 16.29 31.05
N VAL A 136 17.59 16.88 29.85
CA VAL A 136 17.45 18.32 29.68
C VAL A 136 16.00 18.72 30.03
N PRO A 137 15.77 19.62 31.00
CA PRO A 137 14.43 20.05 31.36
C PRO A 137 13.78 20.83 30.21
N PRO A 138 12.45 20.76 30.06
CA PRO A 138 11.77 21.64 29.12
C PRO A 138 11.88 23.11 29.55
N PRO A 139 11.73 24.06 28.61
CA PRO A 139 11.58 25.49 28.93
C PRO A 139 10.47 25.74 29.96
N ALA A 140 10.54 26.88 30.67
CA ALA A 140 9.57 27.22 31.72
C ALA A 140 8.11 27.33 31.24
N ASN A 141 7.90 27.60 29.95
CA ASN A 141 6.59 27.60 29.28
C ASN A 141 6.17 26.21 28.74
N GLY A 142 6.91 25.16 29.08
CA GLY A 142 6.70 23.78 28.63
C GLY A 142 7.54 23.42 27.41
N ALA A 143 7.66 22.11 27.14
CA ALA A 143 8.26 21.64 25.91
C ALA A 143 7.39 22.06 24.72
N PRO A 144 7.98 22.51 23.59
CA PRO A 144 7.21 22.69 22.36
C PRO A 144 6.61 21.34 21.92
N SER A 145 5.44 21.36 21.28
CA SER A 145 4.92 20.17 20.62
C SER A 145 5.70 19.92 19.31
N LEU A 146 5.53 18.74 18.71
CA LEU A 146 6.27 18.35 17.50
C LEU A 146 6.22 19.41 16.37
N PRO A 147 5.05 19.96 15.98
CA PRO A 147 5.00 21.08 15.04
C PRO A 147 5.84 22.29 15.43
N GLU A 148 5.72 22.80 16.67
CA GLU A 148 6.47 23.99 17.09
C GLU A 148 7.98 23.72 17.11
N ALA A 149 8.41 22.52 17.53
CA ALA A 149 9.81 22.13 17.49
C ALA A 149 10.36 22.12 16.05
N LEU A 150 9.60 21.60 15.08
CA LEU A 150 9.98 21.63 13.67
C LEU A 150 10.06 23.06 13.11
N PHE A 151 9.10 23.92 13.47
CA PHE A 151 9.06 25.32 13.01
C PHE A 151 10.22 26.16 13.54
N SER A 152 10.67 25.90 14.77
CA SER A 152 11.73 26.69 15.42
C SER A 152 13.15 26.24 15.10
N ASP A 153 13.36 24.99 14.66
CA ASP A 153 14.69 24.43 14.40
C ASP A 153 15.38 25.03 13.15
N GLY A 154 14.59 25.43 12.14
CA GLY A 154 15.07 26.09 10.93
C GLY A 154 15.62 25.14 9.84
N ARG A 155 15.95 23.88 10.16
CA ARG A 155 16.39 22.87 9.17
C ARG A 155 15.23 22.18 8.43
N PHE A 156 13.99 22.34 8.89
CA PHE A 156 12.82 21.60 8.40
C PHE A 156 11.80 22.49 7.69
N ARG A 157 12.23 23.49 6.92
CA ARG A 157 11.34 24.48 6.32
C ARG A 157 10.40 23.85 5.29
N GLU A 158 10.90 22.95 4.45
CA GLU A 158 10.05 22.27 3.45
C GLU A 158 9.02 21.34 4.09
N LEU A 159 9.43 20.51 5.06
CA LEU A 159 8.52 19.65 5.81
C LEU A 159 7.45 20.48 6.55
N SER A 160 7.86 21.58 7.18
CA SER A 160 6.96 22.52 7.87
C SER A 160 5.93 23.12 6.92
N ARG A 161 6.36 23.53 5.71
CA ARG A 161 5.47 24.05 4.66
C ARG A 161 4.44 23.00 4.23
N MET A 162 4.87 21.76 4.01
CA MET A 162 3.95 20.66 3.68
C MET A 162 2.94 20.40 4.81
N MET A 163 3.38 20.43 6.06
CA MET A 163 2.51 20.24 7.23
C MET A 163 1.41 21.32 7.30
N LEU A 164 1.78 22.58 7.06
CA LEU A 164 0.83 23.70 7.01
C LEU A 164 -0.16 23.56 5.84
N GLN A 165 0.34 23.28 4.63
CA GLN A 165 -0.50 23.13 3.44
C GLN A 165 -1.44 21.91 3.47
N SER A 166 -1.10 20.90 4.26
CA SER A 166 -1.93 19.72 4.49
C SER A 166 -2.87 19.86 5.68
N ASN A 167 -2.91 21.03 6.35
CA ASN A 167 -3.71 21.29 7.55
C ASN A 167 -3.48 20.27 8.69
N TYR A 168 -2.29 19.67 8.76
CA TYR A 168 -2.02 18.55 9.67
C TYR A 168 -1.40 18.97 11.01
N VAL A 169 -1.11 20.27 11.19
CA VAL A 169 -0.51 20.82 12.41
C VAL A 169 -1.35 20.51 13.65
N ASN A 170 -2.68 20.73 13.59
CA ASN A 170 -3.55 20.53 14.73
C ASN A 170 -3.73 19.06 15.09
N GLU A 171 -3.75 18.19 14.08
CA GLU A 171 -3.81 16.73 14.26
C GLU A 171 -2.56 16.26 15.00
N LEU A 172 -1.38 16.66 14.51
CA LEU A 172 -0.11 16.29 15.13
C LEU A 172 0.04 16.91 16.53
N ARG A 173 -0.50 18.10 16.80
CA ARG A 173 -0.46 18.75 18.13
C ARG A 173 -1.32 18.02 19.18
N ARG A 174 -2.50 17.53 18.77
CA ARG A 174 -3.47 16.89 19.69
C ARG A 174 -3.22 15.40 19.90
N GLY A 175 -2.61 14.74 18.93
CA GLY A 175 -2.27 13.33 19.03
C GLY A 175 -0.94 13.07 19.73
N GLY A 176 -0.54 11.79 19.69
CA GLY A 176 0.74 11.31 20.14
C GLY A 176 0.62 10.30 21.27
N PRO A 177 1.74 9.68 21.67
CA PRO A 177 3.10 10.03 21.26
C PRO A 177 3.44 9.64 19.82
N TYR A 178 4.28 10.43 19.14
CA TYR A 178 4.74 10.16 17.78
C TYR A 178 6.27 10.15 17.66
N THR A 179 6.76 9.55 16.59
CA THR A 179 8.11 9.81 16.08
C THR A 179 8.00 10.43 14.71
N VAL A 180 8.53 11.64 14.54
CA VAL A 180 8.65 12.29 13.23
C VAL A 180 10.03 11.99 12.67
N LEU A 181 10.08 11.27 11.57
CA LEU A 181 11.26 11.08 10.75
C LEU A 181 11.40 12.32 9.86
N ALA A 182 12.14 13.34 10.31
CA ALA A 182 12.17 14.64 9.66
C ALA A 182 13.31 14.74 8.64
N PRO A 183 13.04 14.72 7.32
CA PRO A 183 14.03 15.10 6.33
C PRO A 183 14.37 16.58 6.50
N ASP A 184 15.66 16.89 6.54
CA ASP A 184 16.12 18.28 6.47
C ASP A 184 15.93 18.86 5.05
N ASP A 185 16.10 20.17 4.92
CA ASP A 185 15.97 20.86 3.64
C ASP A 185 16.97 20.34 2.58
N GLU A 186 18.11 19.76 2.99
CA GLU A 186 19.10 19.15 2.09
C GLU A 186 18.57 17.84 1.51
N ALA A 187 17.90 17.01 2.31
CA ALA A 187 17.26 15.77 1.85
C ALA A 187 16.21 16.03 0.75
N PHE A 188 15.54 17.17 0.77
CA PHE A 188 14.59 17.54 -0.29
C PHE A 188 15.26 17.89 -1.63
N GLN A 189 16.55 18.25 -1.63
CA GLN A 189 17.29 18.57 -2.85
C GLN A 189 17.53 17.33 -3.74
N SER A 190 17.42 16.11 -3.18
CA SER A 190 17.51 14.89 -3.99
C SER A 190 16.26 14.63 -4.83
N ILE A 191 15.17 15.36 -4.60
CA ILE A 191 13.93 15.27 -5.38
C ILE A 191 13.98 16.30 -6.50
N SER A 192 13.67 15.88 -7.73
CA SER A 192 13.60 16.81 -8.86
C SER A 192 12.51 17.87 -8.66
N ASN A 193 12.72 19.10 -9.14
CA ASN A 193 11.73 20.18 -9.04
C ASN A 193 10.35 19.78 -9.61
N GLN A 194 10.34 19.03 -10.71
CA GLN A 194 9.10 18.56 -11.33
C GLN A 194 8.37 17.54 -10.45
N GLU A 195 9.09 16.62 -9.81
CA GLU A 195 8.51 15.66 -8.87
C GLU A 195 8.00 16.35 -7.60
N MET A 196 8.76 17.30 -7.06
CA MET A 196 8.35 18.08 -5.91
C MET A 196 7.08 18.90 -6.19
N GLN A 197 7.00 19.60 -7.32
CA GLN A 197 5.81 20.36 -7.73
C GLN A 197 4.59 19.45 -7.89
N ARG A 198 4.80 18.26 -8.45
CA ARG A 198 3.77 17.23 -8.59
C ARG A 198 3.25 16.78 -7.22
N ILE A 199 4.13 16.37 -6.30
CA ILE A 199 3.74 15.92 -4.96
C ILE A 199 3.03 17.04 -4.19
N THR A 200 3.61 18.24 -4.19
CA THR A 200 3.05 19.38 -3.45
C THR A 200 1.78 19.95 -4.09
N GLY A 201 1.55 19.76 -5.39
CA GLY A 201 0.33 20.15 -6.08
C GLY A 201 -0.87 19.21 -5.85
N ASP A 202 -0.63 17.95 -5.50
CA ASP A 202 -1.67 16.96 -5.17
C ASP A 202 -1.86 16.88 -3.64
N PRO A 203 -3.01 17.33 -3.08
CA PRO A 203 -3.26 17.31 -1.64
C PRO A 203 -3.13 15.93 -1.00
N ASP A 204 -3.55 14.86 -1.69
CA ASP A 204 -3.52 13.51 -1.14
C ASP A 204 -2.09 12.95 -1.17
N ALA A 205 -1.33 13.20 -2.24
CA ALA A 205 0.09 12.83 -2.30
C ALA A 205 0.90 13.56 -1.23
N ARG A 206 0.66 14.86 -1.05
CA ARG A 206 1.34 15.67 -0.01
C ARG A 206 1.00 15.18 1.40
N LEU A 207 -0.26 14.85 1.67
CA LEU A 207 -0.69 14.31 2.95
C LEU A 207 -0.12 12.91 3.20
N ALA A 208 -0.12 12.04 2.18
CA ALA A 208 0.49 10.70 2.26
C ALA A 208 1.99 10.81 2.57
N LEU A 209 2.72 11.66 1.83
CA LEU A 209 4.13 11.91 2.09
C LEU A 209 4.37 12.34 3.55
N LEU A 210 3.60 13.30 4.05
CA LEU A 210 3.73 13.76 5.44
C LEU A 210 3.47 12.62 6.44
N LYS A 211 2.39 11.87 6.26
CA LYS A 211 2.00 10.77 7.16
C LYS A 211 3.01 9.61 7.13
N HIS A 212 3.64 9.35 5.99
CA HIS A 212 4.68 8.34 5.85
C HIS A 212 5.92 8.63 6.71
N HIS A 213 6.17 9.90 7.02
CA HIS A 213 7.26 10.32 7.90
C HIS A 213 6.89 10.31 9.39
N ILE A 214 5.67 9.86 9.75
CA ILE A 214 5.18 9.89 11.13
C ILE A 214 4.88 8.47 11.59
N ILE A 215 5.45 8.09 12.71
CA ILE A 215 5.23 6.80 13.37
C ILE A 215 4.30 7.02 14.57
N PRO A 216 3.26 6.20 14.77
CA PRO A 216 2.26 6.37 15.83
C PRO A 216 2.71 5.90 17.23
N HIS A 217 4.00 6.10 17.57
CA HIS A 217 4.61 5.83 18.89
C HIS A 217 6.03 6.41 18.96
N THR A 218 6.61 6.49 20.16
CA THR A 218 7.98 6.96 20.37
C THR A 218 9.01 5.87 20.05
N VAL A 219 9.97 6.19 19.19
CA VAL A 219 11.11 5.33 18.85
C VAL A 219 12.38 6.04 19.31
N CYS A 220 12.97 5.56 20.40
CA CYS A 220 14.26 6.06 20.85
C CYS A 220 15.38 5.34 20.09
N LEU A 221 16.28 6.08 19.44
CA LEU A 221 17.35 5.48 18.62
C LEU A 221 18.23 4.46 19.35
N PRO A 222 18.59 4.64 20.64
CA PRO A 222 19.35 3.63 21.36
C PRO A 222 18.66 2.26 21.43
N ALA A 223 17.33 2.21 21.32
CA ALA A 223 16.57 0.97 21.32
C ALA A 223 16.57 0.25 19.95
N VAL A 224 17.08 0.88 18.89
CA VAL A 224 17.22 0.28 17.57
C VAL A 224 18.57 -0.44 17.49
N ILE A 225 18.60 -1.67 18.01
CA ILE A 225 19.80 -2.52 18.06
C ILE A 225 19.84 -3.57 16.94
N ASP A 226 18.71 -3.80 16.28
CA ASP A 226 18.54 -4.71 15.14
C ASP A 226 17.39 -4.16 14.26
N THR A 227 17.01 -4.91 13.25
CA THR A 227 15.88 -4.64 12.36
C THR A 227 14.58 -4.50 13.15
N HIS A 228 13.95 -3.34 13.03
CA HIS A 228 12.65 -3.04 13.62
C HIS A 228 11.66 -2.64 12.52
N LYS A 229 10.59 -3.43 12.38
CA LYS A 229 9.52 -3.18 11.41
C LYS A 229 8.34 -2.55 12.11
N MET A 230 7.77 -1.52 11.51
CA MET A 230 6.60 -0.81 12.03
C MET A 230 5.73 -0.27 10.90
N LYS A 231 4.64 0.38 11.27
CA LYS A 231 3.79 1.11 10.33
C LYS A 231 3.91 2.60 10.58
N ALA A 232 3.98 3.38 9.50
CA ALA A 232 3.76 4.81 9.56
C ALA A 232 2.25 5.11 9.70
N VAL A 233 1.91 6.39 9.90
CA VAL A 233 0.53 6.85 10.09
C VAL A 233 -0.32 6.69 8.82
N ASP A 234 0.30 6.63 7.64
CA ASP A 234 -0.38 6.31 6.39
C ASP A 234 -0.73 4.80 6.25
N GLY A 235 -0.23 3.96 7.16
CA GLY A 235 -0.44 2.51 7.17
C GLY A 235 0.62 1.71 6.42
N GLU A 236 1.52 2.36 5.67
CA GLU A 236 2.63 1.71 4.98
C GLU A 236 3.67 1.21 5.99
N ARG A 237 4.41 0.17 5.59
CA ARG A 237 5.46 -0.43 6.43
C ARG A 237 6.75 0.37 6.31
N LEU A 238 7.37 0.63 7.45
CA LEU A 238 8.73 1.16 7.55
C LEU A 238 9.63 0.15 8.25
N GLN A 239 10.89 0.13 7.86
CA GLN A 239 11.93 -0.68 8.49
C GLN A 239 13.08 0.22 8.94
N LEU A 240 13.29 0.26 10.26
CA LEU A 240 14.56 0.74 10.81
C LEU A 240 15.55 -0.42 10.91
N ALA A 241 16.82 -0.14 10.63
CA ALA A 241 17.91 -1.08 10.79
C ALA A 241 19.12 -0.35 11.41
N CYS A 242 19.89 -1.07 12.22
CA CYS A 242 21.14 -0.58 12.78
C CYS A 242 22.30 -1.38 12.20
N ASN A 243 23.29 -0.69 11.65
CA ASN A 243 24.54 -1.28 11.15
C ASN A 243 25.74 -0.52 11.71
N GLN A 244 26.96 -0.91 11.31
CA GLN A 244 28.20 -0.29 11.79
C GLN A 244 28.30 1.22 11.50
N SER A 245 27.58 1.71 10.48
CA SER A 245 27.56 3.12 10.07
C SER A 245 26.46 3.95 10.75
N GLY A 246 25.58 3.32 11.53
CA GLY A 246 24.52 3.95 12.30
C GLY A 246 23.13 3.35 12.04
N VAL A 247 22.11 4.11 12.42
CA VAL A 247 20.70 3.74 12.21
C VAL A 247 20.22 4.27 10.86
N TYR A 248 19.46 3.46 10.16
CA TYR A 248 18.82 3.78 8.88
C TYR A 248 17.33 3.48 8.98
N VAL A 249 16.52 4.27 8.29
CA VAL A 249 15.13 3.95 7.96
C VAL A 249 15.06 3.79 6.44
N GLU A 250 14.71 2.58 5.98
CA GLU A 250 14.92 2.19 4.59
C GLU A 250 16.39 2.46 4.15
N ASP A 251 16.60 3.36 3.18
CA ASP A 251 17.91 3.80 2.71
C ASP A 251 18.30 5.21 3.21
N ALA A 252 17.51 5.81 4.10
CA ALA A 252 17.76 7.11 4.71
C ALA A 252 18.55 6.96 6.01
N LYS A 253 19.71 7.64 6.11
CA LYS A 253 20.50 7.63 7.34
C LYS A 253 19.81 8.49 8.40
N VAL A 254 19.69 7.97 9.61
CA VAL A 254 19.14 8.70 10.75
C VAL A 254 20.28 9.35 11.54
N ALA A 255 20.15 10.64 11.86
CA ALA A 255 21.09 11.35 12.72
C ALA A 255 21.11 10.72 14.13
N LYS A 256 22.26 10.77 14.80
CA LYS A 256 22.42 10.17 16.15
C LYS A 256 21.61 10.90 17.22
N ASP A 257 21.37 12.19 17.02
CA ASP A 257 20.68 13.04 17.96
C ASP A 257 19.18 13.10 17.61
N GLN A 258 18.34 12.99 18.65
CA GLN A 258 16.90 13.14 18.54
C GLN A 258 16.48 14.39 19.31
N ILE A 259 15.52 15.13 18.76
CA ILE A 259 14.91 16.26 19.44
C ILE A 259 13.69 15.73 20.19
N VAL A 260 13.66 15.93 21.50
CA VAL A 260 12.52 15.54 22.34
C VAL A 260 11.50 16.68 22.34
N ALA A 261 10.24 16.36 22.07
CA ALA A 261 9.12 17.28 22.09
C ALA A 261 8.06 16.81 23.10
N GLN A 262 7.10 17.69 23.42
CA GLN A 262 6.03 17.39 24.39
C GLN A 262 5.31 16.07 24.08
N ASN A 263 4.94 15.87 22.81
CA ASN A 263 4.13 14.75 22.35
C ASN A 263 4.87 13.79 21.42
N GLY A 264 6.20 13.71 21.51
CA GLY A 264 6.97 12.72 20.77
C GLY A 264 8.45 13.05 20.62
N VAL A 265 9.07 12.48 19.59
CA VAL A 265 10.47 12.74 19.23
C VAL A 265 10.62 13.01 17.74
N ILE A 266 11.63 13.80 17.38
CA ILE A 266 12.02 14.06 15.99
C ILE A 266 13.37 13.40 15.74
N SER A 267 13.44 12.58 14.70
CA SER A 267 14.68 11.96 14.23
C SER A 267 15.00 12.52 12.85
N VAL A 268 16.15 13.19 12.72
CA VAL A 268 16.55 13.79 11.43
C VAL A 268 16.98 12.69 10.48
N ILE A 269 16.50 12.71 9.24
CA ILE A 269 16.83 11.71 8.21
C ILE A 269 17.45 12.37 6.97
N SER A 270 18.38 11.67 6.33
CA SER A 270 19.14 12.19 5.20
C SER A 270 18.44 12.11 3.84
N LYS A 271 17.25 11.51 3.77
CA LYS A 271 16.48 11.33 2.53
C LYS A 271 14.98 11.42 2.83
N VAL A 272 14.22 11.91 1.87
CA VAL A 272 12.76 11.91 1.94
C VAL A 272 12.23 10.50 1.64
N LEU A 273 11.37 9.99 2.52
CA LEU A 273 10.69 8.71 2.35
C LEU A 273 9.44 8.92 1.49
N ILE A 274 9.51 8.55 0.21
CA ILE A 274 8.41 8.75 -0.75
C ILE A 274 7.49 7.51 -0.77
N PRO A 275 6.25 7.59 -0.23
CA PRO A 275 5.27 6.50 -0.26
C PRO A 275 4.71 6.28 -1.66
N ASP A 276 4.02 5.17 -1.89
CA ASP A 276 3.51 4.81 -3.22
C ASP A 276 2.53 5.87 -3.76
N ARG A 277 1.63 6.41 -2.91
CA ARG A 277 0.67 7.47 -3.28
C ARG A 277 1.33 8.76 -3.79
N ALA A 278 2.61 8.99 -3.47
CA ALA A 278 3.39 10.14 -3.91
C ALA A 278 4.28 9.85 -5.15
N ARG A 279 4.34 8.60 -5.62
CA ARG A 279 5.15 8.18 -6.78
C ARG A 279 4.35 8.24 -8.08
N SER A 280 5.03 8.43 -9.21
CA SER A 280 4.35 8.24 -10.50
C SER A 280 4.08 6.76 -10.77
N VAL A 281 3.06 6.48 -11.59
CA VAL A 281 2.78 5.14 -12.14
C VAL A 281 4.03 4.51 -12.76
N MET A 282 4.83 5.27 -13.52
CA MET A 282 6.09 4.77 -14.08
C MET A 282 7.11 4.36 -13.01
N SER A 283 7.22 5.13 -11.93
CA SER A 283 8.08 4.77 -10.79
C SER A 283 7.58 3.51 -10.10
N LEU A 284 6.26 3.40 -9.91
CA LEU A 284 5.62 2.24 -9.27
C LEU A 284 5.81 0.95 -10.08
N LEU A 285 5.68 1.00 -11.41
CA LEU A 285 6.00 -0.10 -12.31
C LEU A 285 7.48 -0.50 -12.22
N GLY A 286 8.38 0.48 -12.16
CA GLY A 286 9.83 0.25 -12.00
C GLY A 286 10.22 -0.40 -10.68
N ARG A 287 9.42 -0.21 -9.62
CA ARG A 287 9.65 -0.79 -8.29
C ARG A 287 9.08 -2.21 -8.13
N ARG A 288 8.45 -2.76 -9.16
CA ARG A 288 7.82 -4.09 -9.15
C ARG A 288 8.39 -5.02 -10.24
N PRO A 289 9.71 -5.17 -10.36
CA PRO A 289 10.31 -5.97 -11.43
C PRO A 289 9.87 -7.44 -11.39
N GLU A 290 9.67 -8.00 -10.19
CA GLU A 290 9.20 -9.37 -10.00
C GLU A 290 7.77 -9.60 -10.51
N GLN A 291 6.93 -8.56 -10.51
CA GLN A 291 5.54 -8.66 -10.97
C GLN A 291 5.36 -8.23 -12.43
N VAL A 292 5.97 -7.12 -12.88
CA VAL A 292 5.60 -6.43 -14.15
C VAL A 292 6.79 -5.92 -14.98
N SER A 293 7.97 -6.54 -14.85
CA SER A 293 9.17 -6.11 -15.60
C SER A 293 9.01 -6.22 -17.12
N THR A 294 8.35 -7.27 -17.63
CA THR A 294 8.09 -7.42 -19.08
C THR A 294 7.20 -6.30 -19.59
N PHE A 295 6.09 -6.02 -18.90
CA PHE A 295 5.19 -4.91 -19.24
C PHE A 295 5.92 -3.58 -19.26
N ASN A 296 6.66 -3.26 -18.20
CA ASN A 296 7.39 -2.00 -18.08
C ASN A 296 8.41 -1.81 -19.21
N ARG A 297 9.10 -2.88 -19.63
CA ARG A 297 10.01 -2.86 -20.79
C ARG A 297 9.27 -2.56 -22.09
N LEU A 298 8.15 -3.25 -22.35
CA LEU A 298 7.35 -3.09 -23.58
C LEU A 298 6.68 -1.71 -23.66
N LEU A 299 6.19 -1.20 -22.53
CA LEU A 299 5.62 0.15 -22.39
C LEU A 299 6.63 1.26 -22.72
N LYS A 300 7.91 1.06 -22.34
CA LYS A 300 9.00 1.97 -22.72
C LYS A 300 9.34 1.83 -24.19
N LYS A 301 9.46 0.60 -24.70
CA LYS A 301 9.74 0.32 -26.12
C LYS A 301 8.65 0.90 -27.04
N SER A 302 7.39 0.89 -26.61
CA SER A 302 6.25 1.42 -27.37
C SER A 302 6.20 2.94 -27.43
N GLY A 303 6.87 3.66 -26.52
CA GLY A 303 6.79 5.12 -26.38
C GLY A 303 5.53 5.63 -25.66
N VAL A 304 4.65 4.72 -25.20
CA VAL A 304 3.40 5.07 -24.50
C VAL A 304 3.68 5.70 -23.12
N GLU A 305 4.88 5.52 -22.55
CA GLU A 305 5.28 6.21 -21.31
C GLU A 305 5.07 7.73 -21.34
N SER A 306 5.22 8.36 -22.51
CA SER A 306 5.00 9.79 -22.71
C SER A 306 3.58 10.21 -22.34
N TYR A 307 2.58 9.36 -22.60
CA TYR A 307 1.19 9.58 -22.21
C TYR A 307 1.01 9.52 -20.69
N LEU A 308 1.69 8.58 -20.02
CA LEU A 308 1.59 8.40 -18.57
C LEU A 308 2.22 9.58 -17.81
N THR A 309 3.16 10.28 -18.43
CA THR A 309 3.82 11.46 -17.84
C THR A 309 3.15 12.79 -18.16
N LYS A 310 2.04 12.80 -18.92
CA LYS A 310 1.36 14.04 -19.29
C LYS A 310 0.87 14.79 -18.04
N PRO A 311 1.16 16.10 -17.92
CA PRO A 311 0.70 16.88 -16.78
C PRO A 311 -0.83 16.95 -16.75
N ASN A 312 -1.40 16.99 -15.54
CA ASN A 312 -2.85 17.14 -15.29
C ASN A 312 -3.74 16.02 -15.85
N ILE A 313 -3.16 14.91 -16.31
CA ILE A 313 -3.90 13.71 -16.68
C ILE A 313 -3.65 12.67 -15.61
N THR A 314 -4.71 12.05 -15.12
CA THR A 314 -4.62 10.83 -14.33
C THR A 314 -4.95 9.65 -15.22
N VAL A 315 -4.33 8.51 -14.95
CA VAL A 315 -4.50 7.29 -15.74
C VAL A 315 -4.75 6.10 -14.83
N THR A 316 -5.36 5.06 -15.37
CA THR A 316 -5.32 3.72 -14.77
C THR A 316 -4.62 2.79 -15.73
N VAL A 317 -3.66 2.03 -15.22
CA VAL A 317 -2.86 1.09 -16.00
C VAL A 317 -3.20 -0.32 -15.56
N PHE A 318 -3.72 -1.11 -16.47
CA PHE A 318 -3.90 -2.54 -16.30
C PHE A 318 -2.60 -3.21 -16.74
N ALA A 319 -1.70 -3.51 -15.81
CA ALA A 319 -0.37 -4.03 -16.12
C ALA A 319 -0.38 -5.58 -16.06
N PRO A 320 -0.21 -6.29 -17.19
CA PRO A 320 -0.09 -7.74 -17.14
C PRO A 320 1.15 -8.16 -16.37
N SER A 321 0.99 -9.19 -15.55
CA SER A 321 2.12 -9.75 -14.80
C SER A 321 3.13 -10.44 -15.74
N ASN A 322 4.34 -10.68 -15.23
CA ASN A 322 5.35 -11.46 -15.95
C ASN A 322 4.80 -12.85 -16.29
N PHE A 323 3.97 -13.42 -15.41
CA PHE A 323 3.28 -14.68 -15.66
C PHE A 323 2.28 -14.55 -16.82
N ALA A 324 1.49 -13.47 -16.87
CA ALA A 324 0.57 -13.21 -17.97
C ALA A 324 1.27 -13.21 -19.34
N PHE A 325 2.43 -12.58 -19.46
CA PHE A 325 3.23 -12.60 -20.69
C PHE A 325 3.79 -13.98 -21.02
N ASN A 326 4.17 -14.77 -20.02
CA ASN A 326 4.64 -16.15 -20.23
C ASN A 326 3.54 -17.10 -20.73
N GLN A 327 2.27 -16.75 -20.53
CA GLN A 327 1.11 -17.51 -21.04
C GLN A 327 0.67 -17.06 -22.44
N MET A 328 1.24 -15.96 -22.96
CA MET A 328 0.95 -15.48 -24.30
C MET A 328 1.61 -16.40 -25.35
N PRO A 329 0.94 -16.74 -26.46
CA PRO A 329 1.56 -17.51 -27.53
C PRO A 329 2.84 -16.86 -28.04
N GLU A 330 3.88 -17.67 -28.28
CA GLU A 330 5.20 -17.17 -28.71
C GLU A 330 5.11 -16.37 -30.02
N GLU A 331 4.30 -16.83 -30.98
CA GLU A 331 4.06 -16.14 -32.25
C GLU A 331 3.48 -14.74 -32.04
N GLU A 332 2.49 -14.60 -31.16
CA GLU A 332 1.89 -13.29 -30.86
C GLU A 332 2.89 -12.37 -30.15
N PHE A 333 3.70 -12.92 -29.24
CA PHE A 333 4.72 -12.15 -28.54
C PHE A 333 5.82 -11.67 -29.49
N SER A 334 6.28 -12.52 -30.42
CA SER A 334 7.27 -12.16 -31.44
C SER A 334 6.78 -11.03 -32.35
N LEU A 335 5.49 -11.01 -32.69
CA LEU A 335 4.90 -9.92 -33.48
C LEU A 335 5.00 -8.55 -32.79
N LEU A 336 5.02 -8.51 -31.45
CA LEU A 336 5.21 -7.25 -30.71
C LEU A 336 6.64 -6.71 -30.83
N ASP A 337 7.60 -7.59 -31.13
CA ASP A 337 8.98 -7.17 -31.35
C ASP A 337 9.23 -6.69 -32.78
N GLU A 338 8.50 -7.24 -33.76
CA GLU A 338 8.60 -6.92 -35.19
C GLU A 338 7.76 -5.70 -35.60
N ASP A 339 6.58 -5.51 -35.02
CA ASP A 339 5.63 -4.47 -35.40
C ASP A 339 5.42 -3.43 -34.29
N GLN A 340 6.12 -2.31 -34.42
CA GLN A 340 6.05 -1.19 -33.48
C GLN A 340 4.63 -0.61 -33.37
N LYS A 341 3.82 -0.62 -34.43
CA LYS A 341 2.46 -0.07 -34.38
C LYS A 341 1.55 -0.97 -33.55
N LYS A 342 1.64 -2.29 -33.74
CA LYS A 342 0.91 -3.26 -32.92
C LYS A 342 1.32 -3.18 -31.45
N LEU A 343 2.62 -3.04 -31.17
CA LEU A 343 3.11 -2.85 -29.81
C LEU A 343 2.56 -1.56 -29.18
N GLU A 344 2.55 -0.45 -29.93
CA GLU A 344 1.96 0.82 -29.45
C GLU A 344 0.46 0.70 -29.19
N GLU A 345 -0.29 0.09 -30.10
CA GLU A 345 -1.74 -0.15 -29.96
C GLU A 345 -2.04 -1.03 -28.74
N LEU A 346 -1.33 -2.15 -28.60
CA LEU A 346 -1.45 -3.05 -27.45
C LEU A 346 -1.18 -2.28 -26.15
N MET A 347 -0.10 -1.52 -26.07
CA MET A 347 0.25 -0.80 -24.83
C MET A 347 -0.74 0.32 -24.51
N LYS A 348 -1.30 1.01 -25.51
CA LYS A 348 -2.38 2.00 -25.30
C LYS A 348 -3.66 1.35 -24.78
N HIS A 349 -3.95 0.14 -25.24
CA HIS A 349 -5.13 -0.61 -24.80
C HIS A 349 -5.09 -0.98 -23.31
N HIS A 350 -3.90 -1.05 -22.70
CA HIS A 350 -3.73 -1.30 -21.27
C HIS A 350 -3.82 -0.03 -20.40
N VAL A 351 -4.09 1.13 -20.99
CA VAL A 351 -4.13 2.42 -20.29
C VAL A 351 -5.50 3.06 -20.51
N VAL A 352 -6.14 3.49 -19.44
CA VAL A 352 -7.40 4.26 -19.49
C VAL A 352 -7.21 5.62 -18.84
N VAL A 353 -8.00 6.61 -19.26
CA VAL A 353 -7.96 7.95 -18.67
C VAL A 353 -8.79 7.97 -17.39
N GLY A 354 -8.26 8.61 -16.35
CA GLY A 354 -8.87 8.75 -15.04
C GLY A 354 -8.41 7.70 -14.02
N ARG A 355 -8.75 7.94 -12.75
CA ARG A 355 -8.54 6.98 -11.66
C ARG A 355 -9.74 6.05 -11.58
N VAL A 356 -9.54 4.78 -11.87
CA VAL A 356 -10.54 3.72 -11.75
C VAL A 356 -10.08 2.83 -10.59
N LYS A 357 -10.71 2.98 -9.43
CA LYS A 357 -10.46 2.13 -8.26
C LYS A 357 -11.49 1.03 -8.19
N THR A 358 -11.15 -0.12 -7.61
CA THR A 358 -12.07 -1.27 -7.56
C THR A 358 -13.40 -0.95 -6.89
N GLU A 359 -13.39 -0.08 -5.87
CA GLU A 359 -14.61 0.40 -5.20
C GLU A 359 -15.59 1.18 -6.10
N SER A 360 -15.09 1.74 -7.20
CA SER A 360 -15.87 2.52 -8.16
C SER A 360 -16.33 1.71 -9.37
N ILE A 361 -15.88 0.45 -9.49
CA ILE A 361 -16.18 -0.40 -10.64
C ILE A 361 -17.58 -1.01 -10.50
N SER A 362 -18.38 -0.86 -11.55
CA SER A 362 -19.65 -1.57 -11.73
C SER A 362 -19.52 -2.69 -12.76
N ASP A 363 -20.32 -3.75 -12.66
CA ASP A 363 -20.27 -4.84 -13.64
C ASP A 363 -20.66 -4.35 -15.04
N ASP A 364 -19.90 -4.79 -16.04
CA ASP A 364 -20.00 -4.40 -17.45
C ASP A 364 -19.78 -2.90 -17.72
N GLN A 365 -19.18 -2.17 -16.77
CA GLN A 365 -18.81 -0.78 -16.97
C GLN A 365 -17.77 -0.66 -18.09
N LYS A 366 -18.06 0.17 -19.10
CA LYS A 366 -17.12 0.49 -20.18
C LYS A 366 -16.26 1.69 -19.80
N VAL A 367 -14.95 1.58 -20.00
CA VAL A 367 -13.99 2.66 -19.84
C VAL A 367 -13.17 2.81 -21.11
N ASP A 368 -13.02 4.04 -21.60
CA ASP A 368 -12.28 4.30 -22.82
C ASP A 368 -10.78 4.09 -22.58
N SER A 369 -10.18 3.20 -23.37
CA SER A 369 -8.73 3.07 -23.40
C SER A 369 -8.10 4.20 -24.22
N VAL A 370 -6.81 4.44 -24.01
CA VAL A 370 -6.06 5.51 -24.68
C VAL A 370 -5.82 5.18 -26.16
N ASP A 371 -6.14 3.97 -26.62
CA ASP A 371 -6.10 3.62 -28.05
C ASP A 371 -7.14 4.43 -28.86
N GLY A 372 -8.20 4.92 -28.21
CA GLY A 372 -9.27 5.72 -28.80
C GLY A 372 -10.23 4.95 -29.72
N GLN A 373 -10.10 3.63 -29.79
CA GLN A 373 -10.85 2.74 -30.68
C GLN A 373 -11.68 1.73 -29.89
N ASN A 374 -11.15 1.22 -28.77
CA ASN A 374 -11.74 0.14 -28.01
C ASN A 374 -11.93 0.54 -26.55
N ALA A 375 -13.18 0.46 -26.09
CA ALA A 375 -13.49 0.54 -24.67
C ALA A 375 -13.16 -0.79 -24.00
N LEU A 376 -12.58 -0.74 -22.81
CA LEU A 376 -12.41 -1.88 -21.93
C LEU A 376 -13.66 -2.06 -21.08
N ARG A 377 -14.11 -3.31 -20.94
CA ARG A 377 -15.22 -3.71 -20.06
C ARG A 377 -14.67 -4.18 -18.73
N LEU A 378 -15.09 -3.51 -17.67
CA LEU A 378 -14.76 -3.89 -16.30
C LEU A 378 -15.80 -4.88 -15.80
N LYS A 379 -15.35 -5.95 -15.16
CA LYS A 379 -16.20 -7.06 -14.71
C LYS A 379 -16.15 -7.19 -13.20
N VAL A 380 -17.30 -7.35 -12.58
CA VAL A 380 -17.41 -7.59 -11.13
C VAL A 380 -17.96 -8.98 -10.92
N TYR A 381 -17.12 -9.85 -10.38
CA TYR A 381 -17.50 -11.19 -9.97
C TYR A 381 -17.72 -11.22 -8.45
N ARG A 382 -18.13 -12.39 -7.93
CA ARG A 382 -18.50 -12.50 -6.50
C ARG A 382 -17.38 -12.10 -5.54
N ASN A 383 -16.13 -12.45 -5.85
CA ASN A 383 -14.96 -12.21 -5.00
C ASN A 383 -13.78 -11.58 -5.76
N GLU A 384 -13.97 -11.22 -7.02
CA GLU A 384 -12.90 -10.82 -7.93
C GLU A 384 -13.39 -9.68 -8.83
N VAL A 385 -12.46 -8.85 -9.26
CA VAL A 385 -12.69 -7.83 -10.28
C VAL A 385 -11.82 -8.19 -11.49
N GLY A 386 -12.33 -7.93 -12.68
CA GLY A 386 -11.63 -8.18 -13.94
C GLY A 386 -11.75 -7.04 -14.92
N VAL A 387 -10.99 -7.14 -15.99
CA VAL A 387 -11.07 -6.29 -17.17
C VAL A 387 -10.99 -7.18 -18.39
N GLU A 388 -11.99 -7.08 -19.26
CA GLU A 388 -12.19 -8.00 -20.39
C GLU A 388 -12.18 -9.46 -19.93
N SER A 389 -11.19 -10.24 -20.37
CA SER A 389 -11.00 -11.64 -19.96
C SER A 389 -9.94 -11.82 -18.85
N ALA A 390 -9.29 -10.73 -18.43
CA ALA A 390 -8.27 -10.75 -17.40
C ALA A 390 -8.87 -10.52 -15.99
N ILE A 391 -8.27 -11.16 -14.98
CA ILE A 391 -8.59 -10.98 -13.56
C ILE A 391 -7.47 -10.19 -12.89
N LEU A 392 -7.83 -9.33 -11.94
CA LEU A 392 -6.88 -8.57 -11.14
C LEU A 392 -6.18 -9.48 -10.13
N GLU A 393 -4.84 -9.53 -10.18
CA GLU A 393 -3.97 -10.25 -9.22
C GLU A 393 -3.56 -9.36 -8.04
N ASP A 394 -3.38 -8.07 -8.32
CA ASP A 394 -3.09 -7.02 -7.35
C ASP A 394 -3.81 -5.76 -7.81
N GLN A 395 -4.34 -4.97 -6.89
CA GLN A 395 -5.32 -3.93 -7.21
C GLN A 395 -5.14 -2.67 -6.39
N ASP A 396 -5.62 -1.55 -6.93
CA ASP A 396 -5.61 -0.24 -6.27
C ASP A 396 -4.21 0.21 -5.82
N ILE A 397 -3.18 -0.09 -6.63
CA ILE A 397 -1.85 0.45 -6.40
C ILE A 397 -1.85 1.92 -6.82
N GLU A 398 -2.13 2.80 -5.87
CA GLU A 398 -2.30 4.21 -6.12
C GLU A 398 -0.97 4.95 -6.20
N GLY A 399 -0.75 5.63 -7.33
CA GLY A 399 0.28 6.63 -7.51
C GLY A 399 -0.28 8.04 -7.52
N GLN A 400 0.61 9.00 -7.69
CA GLN A 400 0.34 10.43 -7.73
C GLN A 400 -0.38 10.87 -9.02
N ASN A 401 -0.08 10.22 -10.14
CA ASN A 401 -0.70 10.48 -11.45
C ASN A 401 -1.61 9.34 -11.94
N GLY A 402 -1.98 8.37 -11.09
CA GLY A 402 -2.84 7.28 -11.53
C GLY A 402 -2.96 6.10 -10.57
N VAL A 403 -3.56 5.03 -11.07
CA VAL A 403 -3.75 3.75 -10.37
C VAL A 403 -3.17 2.63 -11.25
N ILE A 404 -2.56 1.62 -10.63
CA ILE A 404 -2.16 0.39 -11.31
C ILE A 404 -3.01 -0.76 -10.78
N HIS A 405 -3.49 -1.59 -11.70
CA HIS A 405 -4.04 -2.90 -11.43
C HIS A 405 -3.18 -3.93 -12.14
N ILE A 406 -2.64 -4.91 -11.41
CA ILE A 406 -1.87 -6.00 -12.01
C ILE A 406 -2.86 -7.07 -12.44
N ILE A 407 -2.76 -7.53 -13.68
CA ILE A 407 -3.71 -8.48 -14.28
C ILE A 407 -3.01 -9.76 -14.74
N ASN A 408 -3.75 -10.87 -14.69
CA ASN A 408 -3.22 -12.21 -14.98
C ASN A 408 -3.16 -12.57 -16.48
N ARG A 409 -3.59 -11.68 -17.37
CA ARG A 409 -3.60 -11.89 -18.82
C ARG A 409 -3.30 -10.59 -19.57
N VAL A 410 -2.67 -10.69 -20.73
CA VAL A 410 -2.46 -9.56 -21.64
C VAL A 410 -3.79 -9.18 -22.30
N LEU A 411 -4.14 -7.89 -22.32
CA LEU A 411 -5.33 -7.37 -22.99
C LEU A 411 -5.04 -7.15 -24.47
N THR A 412 -5.67 -7.92 -25.33
CA THR A 412 -5.58 -7.79 -26.79
C THR A 412 -6.78 -7.01 -27.33
N PRO A 413 -6.58 -5.90 -28.06
CA PRO A 413 -7.67 -5.15 -28.68
C PRO A 413 -8.55 -6.06 -29.56
N PRO A 414 -9.88 -6.08 -29.37
CA PRO A 414 -10.77 -6.90 -30.17
C PRO A 414 -10.90 -6.32 -31.58
N SER A 415 -10.64 -7.13 -32.61
CA SER A 415 -10.73 -6.73 -34.02
C SER A 415 -12.07 -7.03 -34.68
N HIS A 416 -12.87 -7.92 -34.09
CA HIS A 416 -14.12 -8.42 -34.68
C HIS A 416 -15.29 -8.30 -33.68
N SER A 417 -16.52 -8.18 -34.19
CA SER A 417 -17.73 -8.59 -33.44
C SER A 417 -17.83 -10.12 -33.37
N ILE A 418 -18.73 -10.66 -32.55
CA ILE A 418 -18.98 -12.12 -32.52
C ILE A 418 -19.32 -12.61 -33.93
N MET A 419 -20.19 -11.93 -34.65
CA MET A 419 -20.58 -12.35 -36.00
C MET A 419 -19.44 -12.27 -37.01
N GLU A 420 -18.65 -11.21 -36.98
CA GLU A 420 -17.50 -11.07 -37.86
C GLU A 420 -16.43 -12.14 -37.56
N LEU A 421 -16.25 -12.52 -36.29
CA LEU A 421 -15.32 -13.58 -35.90
C LEU A 421 -15.79 -14.95 -36.41
N LEU A 422 -17.08 -15.28 -36.25
CA LEU A 422 -17.63 -16.55 -36.73
C LEU A 422 -17.58 -16.65 -38.25
N GLN A 423 -17.67 -15.51 -38.96
CA GLN A 423 -17.58 -15.45 -40.42
C GLN A 423 -16.14 -15.48 -40.94
N SER A 424 -15.15 -15.03 -40.14
CA SER A 424 -13.75 -14.95 -40.58
C SER A 424 -13.01 -16.28 -40.47
N LYS A 425 -13.51 -17.23 -39.68
CA LYS A 425 -12.90 -18.55 -39.48
C LYS A 425 -13.78 -19.66 -40.05
N GLU A 426 -13.20 -20.49 -40.94
CA GLU A 426 -13.91 -21.60 -41.59
C GLU A 426 -14.51 -22.59 -40.57
N GLU A 427 -13.85 -22.79 -39.43
CA GLU A 427 -14.26 -23.70 -38.35
C GLU A 427 -15.63 -23.37 -37.73
N TYR A 428 -16.13 -22.14 -37.90
CA TYR A 428 -17.41 -21.68 -37.36
C TYR A 428 -18.50 -21.48 -38.43
N SER A 429 -18.23 -21.84 -39.69
CA SER A 429 -19.14 -21.57 -40.82
C SER A 429 -20.57 -22.10 -40.59
N THR A 430 -20.71 -23.30 -40.01
CA THR A 430 -22.04 -23.87 -39.71
C THR A 430 -22.79 -23.06 -38.64
N MET A 431 -22.09 -22.55 -37.62
CA MET A 431 -22.70 -21.69 -36.58
C MET A 431 -23.07 -20.33 -37.16
N ALA A 432 -22.19 -19.74 -37.98
CA ALA A 432 -22.46 -18.48 -38.66
C ALA A 432 -23.71 -18.57 -39.55
N ASP A 433 -23.83 -19.64 -40.35
CA ASP A 433 -25.00 -19.92 -41.18
C ASP A 433 -26.27 -20.12 -40.36
N ALA A 434 -26.17 -20.83 -39.22
CA ALA A 434 -27.29 -21.02 -38.31
C ALA A 434 -27.80 -19.69 -37.74
N ILE A 435 -26.90 -18.80 -37.31
CA ILE A 435 -27.27 -17.47 -36.82
C ILE A 435 -27.87 -16.63 -37.96
N HIS A 436 -27.24 -16.62 -39.13
CA HIS A 436 -27.74 -15.87 -40.28
C HIS A 436 -29.16 -16.32 -40.67
N HIS A 437 -29.43 -17.62 -40.70
CA HIS A 437 -30.76 -18.13 -41.00
C HIS A 437 -31.78 -17.76 -39.92
N VAL A 438 -31.39 -17.68 -38.64
CA VAL A 438 -32.27 -17.12 -37.60
C VAL A 438 -32.57 -15.65 -37.88
N GLN A 439 -31.56 -14.86 -38.26
CA GLN A 439 -31.71 -13.44 -38.57
C GLN A 439 -32.61 -13.17 -39.78
N GLU A 440 -32.73 -14.09 -40.74
CA GLU A 440 -33.67 -13.95 -41.87
C GLU A 440 -35.14 -13.87 -41.43
N PHE A 441 -35.51 -14.50 -40.32
CA PHE A 441 -36.88 -14.47 -39.79
C PHE A 441 -37.02 -13.77 -38.43
N GLU A 442 -35.91 -13.38 -37.79
CA GLU A 442 -35.82 -12.55 -36.58
C GLU A 442 -34.71 -11.51 -36.74
N PRO A 443 -34.92 -10.42 -37.50
CA PRO A 443 -33.85 -9.50 -37.91
C PRO A 443 -33.07 -8.81 -36.78
N HIS A 444 -33.64 -8.78 -35.57
CA HIS A 444 -33.02 -8.20 -34.38
C HIS A 444 -32.27 -9.21 -33.51
N PHE A 445 -32.23 -10.49 -33.90
CA PHE A 445 -31.54 -11.53 -33.15
C PHE A 445 -30.03 -11.28 -33.12
N LEU A 446 -29.45 -11.17 -31.91
CA LEU A 446 -28.06 -10.75 -31.68
C LEU A 446 -27.71 -9.40 -32.32
N SER A 447 -28.70 -8.56 -32.62
CA SER A 447 -28.41 -7.21 -33.08
C SER A 447 -27.81 -6.41 -31.93
N SER A 448 -26.68 -5.76 -32.20
CA SER A 448 -25.84 -4.97 -31.28
C SER A 448 -26.52 -3.72 -30.68
N VAL A 449 -27.86 -3.72 -30.61
CA VAL A 449 -28.69 -2.61 -30.13
C VAL A 449 -28.72 -2.58 -28.59
N SER A 450 -28.37 -3.69 -27.93
CA SER A 450 -28.19 -3.73 -26.47
C SER A 450 -26.79 -3.21 -26.09
N ASN A 451 -26.73 -2.32 -25.10
CA ASN A 451 -25.47 -1.87 -24.50
C ASN A 451 -24.72 -2.97 -23.71
N HIS A 452 -25.26 -4.18 -23.65
CA HIS A 452 -24.77 -5.31 -22.86
C HIS A 452 -23.83 -6.19 -23.68
N SER A 453 -22.81 -6.72 -23.01
CA SER A 453 -21.84 -7.65 -23.59
C SER A 453 -22.33 -9.10 -23.47
N PHE A 454 -22.13 -9.92 -24.50
CA PHE A 454 -22.60 -11.31 -24.54
C PHE A 454 -21.51 -12.33 -24.22
N THR A 455 -21.92 -13.53 -23.81
CA THR A 455 -21.08 -14.73 -23.94
C THR A 455 -21.68 -15.67 -24.97
N MET A 456 -20.90 -16.04 -25.98
CA MET A 456 -21.28 -17.03 -27.00
C MET A 456 -20.47 -18.30 -26.79
N PHE A 457 -21.15 -19.42 -26.61
CA PHE A 457 -20.52 -20.73 -26.74
C PHE A 457 -20.56 -21.13 -28.21
N ALA A 458 -19.45 -21.05 -28.93
CA ALA A 458 -19.40 -21.27 -30.38
C ALA A 458 -18.99 -22.71 -30.71
N PRO A 459 -19.92 -23.58 -31.14
CA PRO A 459 -19.57 -24.91 -31.60
C PRO A 459 -18.79 -24.88 -32.91
N THR A 460 -17.76 -25.71 -33.03
CA THR A 460 -17.03 -25.93 -34.28
C THR A 460 -17.89 -26.72 -35.29
N ASN A 461 -17.49 -26.72 -36.56
CA ASN A 461 -18.10 -27.59 -37.57
C ASN A 461 -18.08 -29.07 -37.15
N ASP A 462 -16.98 -29.55 -36.56
CA ASP A 462 -16.86 -30.91 -36.04
C ASP A 462 -17.91 -31.19 -34.94
N ALA A 463 -18.22 -30.20 -34.10
CA ALA A 463 -19.29 -30.31 -33.10
C ALA A 463 -20.67 -30.50 -33.75
N PHE A 464 -20.93 -29.82 -34.88
CA PHE A 464 -22.16 -30.04 -35.66
C PHE A 464 -22.18 -31.39 -36.36
N GLU A 465 -21.04 -31.88 -36.85
CA GLU A 465 -20.94 -33.21 -37.47
C GLU A 465 -21.32 -34.33 -36.49
N LYS A 466 -20.95 -34.19 -35.21
CA LYS A 466 -21.35 -35.13 -34.14
C LYS A 466 -22.87 -35.28 -33.98
N LEU A 467 -23.69 -34.31 -34.41
CA LEU A 467 -25.15 -34.44 -34.41
C LEU A 467 -25.66 -35.45 -35.45
N GLY A 468 -24.91 -35.68 -36.52
CA GLY A 468 -25.30 -36.46 -37.69
C GLY A 468 -26.09 -35.67 -38.73
N LYS A 469 -25.88 -36.00 -40.01
CA LYS A 469 -26.42 -35.25 -41.17
C LYS A 469 -27.94 -35.06 -41.14
N ASP A 470 -28.69 -36.11 -40.76
CA ASP A 470 -30.16 -36.05 -40.71
C ASP A 470 -30.67 -35.08 -39.63
N ASN A 471 -30.04 -35.11 -38.46
CA ASN A 471 -30.40 -34.23 -37.34
C ASN A 471 -30.03 -32.78 -37.65
N LEU A 472 -28.85 -32.54 -38.21
CA LEU A 472 -28.41 -31.20 -38.63
C LEU A 472 -29.35 -30.65 -39.71
N HIS A 473 -29.66 -31.42 -40.74
CA HIS A 473 -30.61 -31.00 -41.78
C HIS A 473 -32.01 -30.73 -41.21
N SER A 474 -32.49 -31.58 -40.28
CA SER A 474 -33.77 -31.35 -39.58
C SER A 474 -33.77 -30.09 -38.72
N LEU A 475 -32.64 -29.79 -38.07
CA LEU A 475 -32.45 -28.60 -37.23
C LEU A 475 -32.46 -27.34 -38.08
N MET A 476 -31.65 -27.29 -39.14
CA MET A 476 -31.52 -26.13 -40.04
C MET A 476 -32.84 -25.82 -40.76
N LYS A 477 -33.64 -26.83 -41.12
CA LYS A 477 -34.95 -26.62 -41.76
C LYS A 477 -36.04 -26.10 -40.80
N ASN A 478 -35.90 -26.35 -39.50
CA ASN A 478 -36.95 -26.04 -38.53
C ASN A 478 -36.64 -24.73 -37.78
N ARG A 479 -37.22 -23.62 -38.26
CA ARG A 479 -37.06 -22.28 -37.67
C ARG A 479 -37.16 -22.23 -36.14
N LYS A 480 -38.15 -22.93 -35.56
CA LYS A 480 -38.35 -22.94 -34.10
C LYS A 480 -37.26 -23.71 -33.36
N LYS A 481 -36.77 -24.82 -33.91
CA LYS A 481 -35.67 -25.59 -33.30
C LYS A 481 -34.34 -24.85 -33.45
N LEU A 482 -34.09 -24.30 -34.63
CA LEU A 482 -32.88 -23.55 -34.94
C LEU A 482 -32.73 -22.35 -34.00
N LYS A 483 -33.77 -21.49 -33.91
CA LYS A 483 -33.78 -20.35 -32.99
C LYS A 483 -33.45 -20.78 -31.56
N LYS A 484 -34.12 -21.81 -31.05
CA LYS A 484 -33.89 -22.31 -29.68
C LYS A 484 -32.49 -22.88 -29.48
N MET A 485 -31.92 -23.52 -30.49
CA MET A 485 -30.55 -24.02 -30.44
C MET A 485 -29.58 -22.85 -30.34
N VAL A 486 -29.70 -21.85 -31.22
CA VAL A 486 -28.80 -20.68 -31.20
C VAL A 486 -28.94 -19.90 -29.88
N GLN A 487 -30.16 -19.67 -29.39
CA GLN A 487 -30.41 -19.06 -28.07
C GLN A 487 -29.84 -19.87 -26.88
N ASN A 488 -29.63 -21.18 -27.05
CA ASN A 488 -29.01 -22.01 -26.03
C ASN A 488 -27.48 -21.88 -25.99
N HIS A 489 -26.89 -21.15 -26.94
CA HIS A 489 -25.46 -20.86 -27.00
C HIS A 489 -25.14 -19.41 -26.60
N VAL A 490 -26.15 -18.58 -26.39
CA VAL A 490 -26.00 -17.15 -26.09
C VAL A 490 -26.38 -16.89 -24.65
N VAL A 491 -25.54 -16.18 -23.92
CA VAL A 491 -25.78 -15.72 -22.55
C VAL A 491 -25.78 -14.20 -22.56
N ASP A 492 -26.85 -13.61 -22.02
CA ASP A 492 -26.97 -12.19 -21.71
C ASP A 492 -26.11 -11.85 -20.49
N ASN A 493 -24.79 -11.86 -20.68
CA ASN A 493 -23.72 -11.29 -19.86
C ASN A 493 -22.38 -11.90 -20.29
N MET A 494 -21.36 -11.05 -20.42
CA MET A 494 -19.99 -11.50 -20.64
C MET A 494 -19.42 -12.10 -19.35
N PHE A 495 -18.81 -13.28 -19.43
CA PHE A 495 -17.99 -13.83 -18.34
C PHE A 495 -16.75 -14.53 -18.90
N ALA A 496 -15.62 -14.32 -18.24
CA ALA A 496 -14.36 -14.96 -18.56
C ALA A 496 -14.22 -16.29 -17.82
N THR A 497 -13.47 -17.23 -18.37
CA THR A 497 -13.17 -18.51 -17.71
C THR A 497 -12.43 -18.30 -16.39
N GLY A 498 -11.63 -17.23 -16.27
CA GLY A 498 -10.95 -16.82 -15.04
C GLY A 498 -11.89 -16.75 -13.83
N SER A 499 -13.12 -16.27 -14.03
CA SER A 499 -14.14 -16.08 -12.98
C SER A 499 -14.76 -17.38 -12.42
N ILE A 500 -14.53 -18.52 -13.08
CA ILE A 500 -15.09 -19.81 -12.69
C ILE A 500 -14.12 -20.53 -11.76
N HIS A 501 -14.54 -20.77 -10.51
CA HIS A 501 -13.73 -21.48 -9.52
C HIS A 501 -13.75 -23.00 -9.77
N THR A 502 -12.59 -23.67 -9.65
CA THR A 502 -12.39 -25.11 -9.94
C THR A 502 -13.17 -26.10 -9.08
N LYS A 503 -13.88 -25.62 -8.06
CA LYS A 503 -14.63 -26.46 -7.11
C LYS A 503 -16.12 -26.17 -7.11
N LEU A 504 -16.56 -25.26 -7.98
CA LEU A 504 -17.93 -24.78 -8.05
C LEU A 504 -18.52 -25.12 -9.41
N GLN A 505 -19.81 -25.45 -9.39
CA GLN A 505 -20.64 -25.55 -10.59
C GLN A 505 -21.57 -24.34 -10.61
N TYR A 506 -21.56 -23.63 -11.73
CA TYR A 506 -22.36 -22.44 -11.96
C TYR A 506 -23.54 -22.79 -12.86
N ASN A 507 -24.71 -22.27 -12.52
CA ASN A 507 -25.90 -22.37 -13.34
C ASN A 507 -26.01 -21.08 -14.15
N VAL A 508 -25.62 -21.11 -15.42
CA VAL A 508 -25.59 -19.95 -16.31
C VAL A 508 -26.87 -19.93 -17.14
N GLN A 509 -27.61 -18.82 -17.08
CA GLN A 509 -28.85 -18.66 -17.84
C GLN A 509 -28.52 -18.19 -19.26
N THR A 510 -28.75 -19.05 -20.25
CA THR A 510 -28.73 -18.66 -21.66
C THR A 510 -30.04 -17.97 -22.03
N GLU A 511 -30.15 -17.43 -23.25
CA GLU A 511 -31.40 -16.88 -23.78
C GLU A 511 -32.54 -17.92 -23.89
N TYR A 512 -32.25 -19.22 -23.75
CA TYR A 512 -33.25 -20.29 -23.81
C TYR A 512 -33.41 -21.09 -22.52
N GLN A 513 -32.31 -21.59 -21.94
CA GLN A 513 -32.36 -22.44 -20.74
C GLN A 513 -31.10 -22.26 -19.89
N THR A 514 -31.06 -22.90 -18.73
CA THR A 514 -29.87 -22.90 -17.89
C THR A 514 -28.90 -23.98 -18.33
N VAL A 515 -27.62 -23.63 -18.46
CA VAL A 515 -26.51 -24.56 -18.69
C VAL A 515 -25.62 -24.61 -17.44
N LYS A 516 -25.00 -25.77 -17.21
CA LYS A 516 -24.06 -25.97 -16.10
C LYS A 516 -22.65 -25.66 -16.59
N VAL A 517 -21.95 -24.79 -15.89
CA VAL A 517 -20.58 -24.42 -16.21
C VAL A 517 -19.69 -24.76 -15.03
N HIS A 518 -18.64 -25.55 -15.24
CA HIS A 518 -17.67 -25.92 -14.21
C HIS A 518 -16.30 -26.17 -14.84
N LYS A 519 -15.24 -26.02 -14.05
CA LYS A 519 -13.89 -26.38 -14.50
C LYS A 519 -13.55 -27.80 -14.08
N GLU A 520 -13.01 -28.58 -15.00
CA GLU A 520 -12.37 -29.86 -14.77
C GLU A 520 -10.85 -29.72 -14.90
N LYS A 521 -10.12 -30.84 -14.78
CA LYS A 521 -8.65 -30.84 -14.92
C LYS A 521 -8.22 -30.36 -16.32
N ASP A 522 -9.00 -30.70 -17.33
CA ASP A 522 -8.65 -30.51 -18.73
C ASP A 522 -9.19 -29.19 -19.31
N GLY A 523 -10.02 -28.43 -18.57
CA GLY A 523 -10.56 -27.16 -19.07
C GLY A 523 -11.93 -26.81 -18.50
N LEU A 524 -12.57 -25.80 -19.11
CA LEU A 524 -13.94 -25.41 -18.78
C LEU A 524 -14.93 -26.33 -19.50
N MET A 525 -15.95 -26.78 -18.77
CA MET A 525 -17.05 -27.59 -19.29
C MET A 525 -18.35 -26.79 -19.29
N VAL A 526 -19.16 -26.96 -20.33
CA VAL A 526 -20.51 -26.41 -20.45
C VAL A 526 -21.47 -27.56 -20.73
N ASN A 527 -22.21 -27.98 -19.71
CA ASN A 527 -22.88 -29.28 -19.65
C ASN A 527 -21.88 -30.42 -19.89
N SER A 528 -21.95 -31.08 -21.06
CA SER A 528 -21.00 -32.11 -21.51
C SER A 528 -19.97 -31.57 -22.49
N ALA A 529 -20.14 -30.36 -23.03
CA ALA A 529 -19.27 -29.79 -24.03
C ALA A 529 -17.98 -29.27 -23.40
N HIS A 530 -16.84 -29.59 -24.02
CA HIS A 530 -15.54 -29.08 -23.64
C HIS A 530 -15.28 -27.74 -24.33
N VAL A 531 -14.77 -26.75 -23.59
CA VAL A 531 -14.33 -25.48 -24.16
C VAL A 531 -12.90 -25.65 -24.67
N ILE A 532 -12.73 -25.64 -25.99
CA ILE A 532 -11.43 -25.86 -26.67
C ILE A 532 -10.60 -24.57 -26.71
N GLU A 533 -11.23 -23.46 -27.07
CA GLU A 533 -10.61 -22.13 -27.17
C GLU A 533 -11.43 -21.17 -26.28
N PRO A 534 -11.01 -20.95 -25.02
CA PRO A 534 -11.70 -20.06 -24.11
C PRO A 534 -11.34 -18.59 -24.35
N ASP A 535 -12.23 -17.70 -23.90
CA ASP A 535 -11.96 -16.28 -23.69
C ASP A 535 -11.58 -15.45 -24.92
N VAL A 536 -12.12 -15.77 -26.10
CA VAL A 536 -11.89 -14.98 -27.31
C VAL A 536 -12.71 -13.69 -27.24
N VAL A 537 -12.06 -12.58 -26.91
CA VAL A 537 -12.70 -11.27 -26.70
C VAL A 537 -13.10 -10.64 -28.03
N THR A 538 -14.34 -10.17 -28.13
CA THR A 538 -14.89 -9.45 -29.31
C THR A 538 -15.42 -8.07 -28.90
N ARG A 539 -15.72 -7.19 -29.86
CA ARG A 539 -16.23 -5.83 -29.57
C ARG A 539 -17.55 -5.80 -28.78
N ASP A 540 -18.34 -6.85 -28.91
CA ASP A 540 -19.70 -7.02 -28.38
C ASP A 540 -19.84 -8.16 -27.35
N GLY A 541 -18.78 -8.92 -27.08
CA GLY A 541 -18.82 -9.96 -26.05
C GLY A 541 -17.53 -10.76 -25.91
N ILE A 542 -17.72 -12.03 -25.57
CA ILE A 542 -16.68 -13.05 -25.48
C ILE A 542 -17.18 -14.35 -26.10
N VAL A 543 -16.30 -15.05 -26.80
CA VAL A 543 -16.57 -16.35 -27.41
C VAL A 543 -15.77 -17.43 -26.69
N HIS A 544 -16.45 -18.51 -26.31
CA HIS A 544 -15.85 -19.75 -25.85
C HIS A 544 -16.13 -20.82 -26.89
N CYS A 545 -15.11 -21.27 -27.61
CA CYS A 545 -15.24 -22.33 -28.60
C CYS A 545 -15.53 -23.67 -27.90
N ILE A 546 -16.53 -24.41 -28.36
CA ILE A 546 -16.92 -25.69 -27.77
C ILE A 546 -16.93 -26.84 -28.78
N ASP A 547 -16.70 -28.05 -28.29
CA ASP A 547 -16.59 -29.26 -29.12
C ASP A 547 -17.91 -30.04 -29.32
N GLU A 548 -19.00 -29.60 -28.69
CA GLU A 548 -20.34 -30.18 -28.82
C GLU A 548 -21.40 -29.09 -28.97
N VAL A 549 -22.47 -29.36 -29.72
CA VAL A 549 -23.61 -28.44 -29.81
C VAL A 549 -24.48 -28.57 -28.56
N LEU A 550 -24.75 -27.45 -27.89
CA LEU A 550 -25.68 -27.36 -26.77
C LEU A 550 -27.12 -27.51 -27.28
N VAL A 551 -27.59 -28.76 -27.38
CA VAL A 551 -28.96 -29.06 -27.78
C VAL A 551 -29.91 -28.79 -26.62
N PRO A 552 -30.99 -28.00 -26.82
CA PRO A 552 -31.93 -27.74 -25.74
C PRO A 552 -32.63 -29.01 -25.23
N GLU A 553 -32.71 -29.17 -23.91
CA GLU A 553 -33.35 -30.35 -23.34
C GLU A 553 -34.86 -30.34 -23.64
N ARG A 554 -35.43 -31.50 -23.98
CA ARG A 554 -36.88 -31.64 -24.04
C ARG A 554 -37.42 -31.47 -22.63
N ARG A 555 -38.17 -30.39 -22.36
CA ARG A 555 -38.95 -30.24 -21.11
C ARG A 555 -39.68 -31.56 -20.84
N ARG A 556 -39.23 -32.32 -19.84
CA ARG A 556 -40.02 -33.44 -19.30
C ARG A 556 -41.31 -32.80 -18.82
N ARG A 557 -42.45 -33.13 -19.45
CA ARG A 557 -43.76 -32.87 -18.86
C ARG A 557 -43.70 -33.50 -17.47
N LYS A 558 -43.76 -32.68 -16.42
CA LYS A 558 -44.08 -33.19 -15.08
C LYS A 558 -45.41 -33.91 -15.24
N SER A 559 -45.38 -35.24 -15.18
CA SER A 559 -46.56 -36.09 -15.11
C SER A 559 -47.31 -35.84 -13.83
#